data_AF-B3F2Q1-F1
#
_entry.id   AF-B3F2Q1-F1
#
_cell.length_a   1.000
_cell.length_b   1.000
_cell.length_c   1.000
_cell.angle_alpha   90.00
_cell.angle_beta   90.00
_cell.angle_gamma   90.00
#
_symmetry.space_group_name_H-M   'P 1'
#
loop_
_entity.id
_entity.type
_entity.pdbx_description
1 polymer ?
#
loop_
_entity_poly.entity_id
_entity_poly.type
_entity_poly.pdbx_seq_one_letter_code
_entity_poly.pdbx_strand_id
1 'polypeptide(L)'
;VKYVVELARALAMMPGVYRVDLFTRQVSSPEVDWSYGEPTEMLTSGSTDGEGSGESAGAYIVRIPCGPRDKYLRKEALWPYLQEFVDGALAHILNMSKALGEQVSNGKLVLPYVIHGHYADAGDVAALLSGALNVPMVLTGHSLGRNKLEQIMKQGRMSKEEIDSTYKIMRRIEGEELALDAAELVITSTRQEIDEQWGLYDGFDVKLEKVLRARARRGVSCHGRFMPRMVVIPPGMDFSSVVVPEDTSDGDDGKDFEIASPRSLPPIWAEVMRFLTNPHKPMILALSRPDPKKNITTLVKAFGECRPLRELANLILIMGNRDDIDEMSAGNASVLTTVLKLIDKYDLYGSVAFPKHHKQSDVPEIYRLTGKMK
;
A
#
# COMPACT_ATOMS: atom_id res chain seq x y z
N VAL A 1 -0.29 -2.14 3.34
CA VAL A 1 -1.41 -2.95 3.87
C VAL A 1 -2.77 -2.41 3.43
N LYS A 2 -3.02 -1.08 3.41
CA LYS A 2 -4.30 -0.51 2.94
C LYS A 2 -4.79 -1.07 1.59
N TYR A 3 -3.91 -1.11 0.58
CA TYR A 3 -4.24 -1.66 -0.75
C TYR A 3 -4.89 -3.05 -0.72
N VAL A 4 -4.28 -4.04 -0.04
CA VAL A 4 -4.77 -5.43 -0.09
C VAL A 4 -6.05 -5.62 0.71
N VAL A 5 -6.26 -4.82 1.77
CA VAL A 5 -7.48 -4.84 2.56
C VAL A 5 -8.64 -4.23 1.76
N GLU A 6 -8.42 -3.10 1.09
CA GLU A 6 -9.43 -2.48 0.22
C GLU A 6 -9.75 -3.36 -0.99
N LEU A 7 -8.72 -3.97 -1.59
CA LEU A 7 -8.91 -4.93 -2.68
C LEU A 7 -9.74 -6.13 -2.23
N ALA A 8 -9.44 -6.74 -1.08
CA ALA A 8 -10.20 -7.88 -0.57
C ALA A 8 -11.67 -7.53 -0.32
N ARG A 9 -11.94 -6.36 0.28
CA ARG A 9 -13.31 -5.83 0.46
C ARG A 9 -14.03 -5.64 -0.88
N ALA A 10 -13.38 -4.97 -1.83
CA ALA A 10 -13.97 -4.70 -3.14
C ALA A 10 -14.25 -6.00 -3.91
N LEU A 11 -13.33 -6.97 -3.89
CA LEU A 11 -13.51 -8.28 -4.51
C LEU A 11 -14.70 -9.03 -3.91
N ALA A 12 -14.85 -9.02 -2.57
CA ALA A 12 -15.97 -9.67 -1.91
C ALA A 12 -17.35 -9.04 -2.24
N MET A 13 -17.38 -7.80 -2.71
CA MET A 13 -18.61 -7.14 -3.18
C MET A 13 -18.91 -7.43 -4.66
N MET A 14 -18.01 -8.09 -5.40
CA MET A 14 -18.21 -8.38 -6.81
C MET A 14 -19.21 -9.53 -7.02
N PRO A 15 -20.15 -9.41 -7.98
CA PRO A 15 -21.02 -10.52 -8.35
C PRO A 15 -20.22 -11.76 -8.74
N GLY A 16 -20.58 -12.91 -8.17
CA GLY A 16 -19.92 -14.19 -8.42
C GLY A 16 -18.73 -14.50 -7.51
N VAL A 17 -18.30 -13.57 -6.65
CA VAL A 17 -17.32 -13.84 -5.60
C VAL A 17 -18.06 -14.18 -4.31
N TYR A 18 -17.92 -15.42 -3.84
CA TYR A 18 -18.54 -15.86 -2.59
C TYR A 18 -17.70 -15.47 -1.37
N ARG A 19 -16.38 -15.69 -1.43
CA ARG A 19 -15.46 -15.50 -0.29
C ARG A 19 -14.09 -15.02 -0.77
N VAL A 20 -13.46 -14.17 0.03
CA VAL A 20 -12.07 -13.74 -0.15
C VAL A 20 -11.30 -13.92 1.17
N ASP A 21 -10.23 -14.71 1.14
CA ASP A 21 -9.32 -14.88 2.27
C ASP A 21 -8.01 -14.12 2.01
N LEU A 22 -7.71 -13.13 2.86
CA LEU A 22 -6.44 -12.41 2.89
C LEU A 22 -5.51 -13.08 3.92
N PHE A 23 -4.59 -13.89 3.43
CA PHE A 23 -3.60 -14.56 4.28
C PHE A 23 -2.50 -13.60 4.75
N THR A 24 -2.16 -13.69 6.04
CA THR A 24 -1.01 -13.00 6.64
C THR A 24 -0.47 -13.81 7.82
N ARG A 25 0.72 -13.47 8.33
CA ARG A 25 1.31 -14.13 9.50
C ARG A 25 0.55 -13.78 10.78
N GLN A 26 0.31 -14.77 11.64
CA GLN A 26 -0.18 -14.58 13.01
C GLN A 26 0.97 -14.12 13.93
N VAL A 27 0.76 -13.04 14.69
CA VAL A 27 1.77 -12.46 15.59
C VAL A 27 1.15 -12.18 16.95
N SER A 28 1.57 -12.91 17.96
CA SER A 28 1.14 -12.80 19.36
C SER A 28 2.25 -12.14 20.20
N SER A 29 2.76 -11.01 19.74
CA SER A 29 3.84 -10.26 20.41
C SER A 29 3.27 -9.07 21.15
N PRO A 30 3.76 -8.74 22.37
CA PRO A 30 3.34 -7.53 23.07
C PRO A 30 3.78 -6.23 22.35
N GLU A 31 4.67 -6.32 21.36
CA GLU A 31 5.12 -5.19 20.54
C GLU A 31 4.09 -4.74 19.48
N VAL A 32 3.07 -5.55 19.21
CA VAL A 32 2.02 -5.25 18.25
C VAL A 32 0.65 -5.32 18.92
N ASP A 33 -0.36 -4.74 18.27
CA ASP A 33 -1.72 -4.81 18.76
C ASP A 33 -2.21 -6.26 18.87
N TRP A 34 -2.97 -6.58 19.91
CA TRP A 34 -3.43 -7.93 20.23
C TRP A 34 -4.23 -8.57 19.08
N SER A 35 -4.91 -7.76 18.26
CA SER A 35 -5.66 -8.24 17.08
C SER A 35 -4.79 -8.98 16.06
N TYR A 36 -3.46 -8.75 16.04
CA TYR A 36 -2.54 -9.52 15.18
C TYR A 36 -2.41 -10.99 15.61
N GLY A 37 -2.80 -11.30 16.85
CA GLY A 37 -2.89 -12.65 17.37
C GLY A 37 -4.21 -13.35 17.02
N GLU A 38 -5.24 -12.63 16.57
CA GLU A 38 -6.55 -13.23 16.27
C GLU A 38 -6.50 -14.04 14.96
N PRO A 39 -6.79 -15.36 14.98
CA PRO A 39 -6.63 -16.22 13.81
C PRO A 39 -7.45 -15.78 12.60
N THR A 40 -8.64 -15.21 12.82
CA THR A 40 -9.54 -14.77 11.76
C THR A 40 -10.17 -13.44 12.14
N GLU A 41 -10.25 -12.51 11.20
CA GLU A 41 -10.95 -11.23 11.35
C GLU A 41 -11.80 -10.97 10.11
N MET A 42 -13.08 -10.71 10.28
CA MET A 42 -13.98 -10.38 9.17
C MET A 42 -13.76 -8.93 8.75
N LEU A 43 -13.47 -8.71 7.47
CA LEU A 43 -13.29 -7.37 6.92
C LEU A 43 -14.63 -6.72 6.61
N THR A 44 -15.51 -7.41 5.91
CA THR A 44 -16.83 -6.89 5.54
C THR A 44 -17.77 -6.95 6.75
N SER A 45 -18.12 -5.82 7.38
CA SER A 45 -19.18 -5.77 8.39
C SER A 45 -20.28 -4.79 7.95
N GLY A 46 -21.45 -5.34 7.59
CA GLY A 46 -22.77 -4.71 7.70
C GLY A 46 -23.13 -3.58 6.72
N SER A 47 -23.92 -3.92 5.69
CA SER A 47 -25.10 -3.19 5.15
C SER A 47 -25.43 -3.60 3.71
N THR A 48 -24.53 -4.34 3.05
CA THR A 48 -24.76 -4.95 1.73
C THR A 48 -24.72 -6.47 1.78
N ASP A 49 -25.06 -7.05 2.93
CA ASP A 49 -25.40 -8.48 3.00
C ASP A 49 -26.78 -8.59 2.35
N GLY A 50 -26.81 -8.77 1.03
CA GLY A 50 -28.04 -9.12 0.35
C GLY A 50 -28.62 -10.35 1.05
N GLU A 51 -29.91 -10.30 1.39
CA GLU A 51 -30.64 -11.41 2.00
C GLU A 51 -30.30 -12.71 1.24
N GLY A 52 -29.43 -13.57 1.82
CA GLY A 52 -28.98 -14.81 1.19
C GLY A 52 -27.46 -15.10 1.17
N SER A 53 -26.59 -14.21 1.65
CA SER A 53 -25.16 -14.53 1.80
C SER A 53 -24.96 -15.52 2.98
N GLY A 54 -24.47 -16.73 2.71
CA GLY A 54 -24.22 -17.74 3.75
C GLY A 54 -23.16 -17.29 4.77
N GLU A 55 -23.11 -17.95 5.94
CA GLU A 55 -22.29 -17.56 7.09
C GLU A 55 -20.78 -17.42 6.81
N SER A 56 -20.30 -18.01 5.73
CA SER A 56 -18.88 -17.99 5.33
C SER A 56 -18.57 -17.07 4.14
N ALA A 57 -19.54 -16.26 3.69
CA ALA A 57 -19.37 -15.31 2.60
C ALA A 57 -18.67 -14.02 3.04
N GLY A 58 -18.08 -13.30 2.08
CA GLY A 58 -17.43 -12.00 2.33
C GLY A 58 -15.90 -12.06 2.38
N ALA A 59 -15.28 -11.03 2.95
CA ALA A 59 -13.82 -10.91 3.04
C ALA A 59 -13.31 -11.14 4.47
N TYR A 60 -12.22 -11.89 4.61
CA TYR A 60 -11.60 -12.22 5.90
C TYR A 60 -10.09 -12.00 5.85
N ILE A 61 -9.51 -11.49 6.94
CA ILE A 61 -8.09 -11.67 7.23
C ILE A 61 -7.95 -13.04 7.90
N VAL A 62 -7.08 -13.87 7.36
CA VAL A 62 -6.74 -15.17 7.93
C VAL A 62 -5.27 -15.17 8.33
N ARG A 63 -5.01 -15.32 9.62
CA ARG A 63 -3.66 -15.23 10.19
C ARG A 63 -3.08 -16.62 10.39
N ILE A 64 -2.13 -17.01 9.55
CA ILE A 64 -1.46 -18.30 9.59
C ILE A 64 -0.26 -18.21 10.55
N PRO A 65 -0.19 -19.06 11.58
CA PRO A 65 0.98 -19.13 12.43
C PRO A 65 2.18 -19.72 11.71
N CYS A 66 3.30 -19.00 11.70
CA CYS A 66 4.59 -19.50 11.27
C CYS A 66 5.74 -18.77 11.99
N GLY A 67 6.83 -19.48 12.24
CA GLY A 67 7.97 -19.00 13.02
C GLY A 67 7.60 -18.58 14.46
N PRO A 68 8.48 -17.82 15.14
CA PRO A 68 8.27 -17.39 16.53
C PRO A 68 7.03 -16.52 16.73
N ARG A 69 5.97 -17.08 17.34
CA ARG A 69 4.68 -16.38 17.52
C ARG A 69 4.75 -15.17 18.44
N ASP A 70 5.63 -15.21 19.44
CA ASP A 70 5.81 -14.20 20.48
C ASP A 70 6.58 -12.96 20.02
N LYS A 71 7.05 -12.93 18.76
CA LYS A 71 7.93 -11.88 18.24
C LYS A 71 7.48 -11.35 16.89
N TYR A 72 7.57 -10.03 16.75
CA TYR A 72 7.49 -9.39 15.46
C TYR A 72 8.77 -9.68 14.66
N LEU A 73 8.60 -10.14 13.41
CA LEU A 73 9.71 -10.35 12.48
C LEU A 73 9.64 -9.30 11.37
N ARG A 74 10.79 -8.72 11.05
CA ARG A 74 10.92 -7.91 9.83
C ARG A 74 10.82 -8.82 8.62
N LYS A 75 10.32 -8.28 7.50
CA LYS A 75 10.11 -9.02 6.25
C LYS A 75 11.35 -9.76 5.75
N GLU A 76 12.53 -9.18 5.95
CA GLU A 76 13.82 -9.79 5.56
C GLU A 76 14.12 -11.08 6.34
N ALA A 77 13.51 -11.26 7.52
CA ALA A 77 13.70 -12.44 8.37
C ALA A 77 12.60 -13.50 8.18
N LEU A 78 11.63 -13.29 7.29
CA LEU A 78 10.50 -14.22 7.10
C LEU A 78 10.85 -15.42 6.21
N TRP A 79 11.86 -15.30 5.33
CA TRP A 79 12.21 -16.32 4.34
C TRP A 79 12.31 -17.76 4.88
N PRO A 80 12.93 -18.03 6.04
CA PRO A 80 13.03 -19.39 6.58
C PRO A 80 11.68 -20.02 6.97
N TYR A 81 10.64 -19.21 7.16
CA TYR A 81 9.32 -19.63 7.66
C TYR A 81 8.24 -19.68 6.57
N LEU A 82 8.59 -19.41 5.31
CA LEU A 82 7.58 -19.38 4.23
C LEU A 82 7.01 -20.77 3.93
N GLN A 83 7.81 -21.84 4.04
CA GLN A 83 7.30 -23.21 3.85
C GLN A 83 6.29 -23.60 4.94
N GLU A 84 6.59 -23.27 6.21
CA GLU A 84 5.64 -23.46 7.32
C GLU A 84 4.34 -22.65 7.09
N PHE A 85 4.46 -21.45 6.54
CA PHE A 85 3.30 -20.65 6.16
C PHE A 85 2.48 -21.30 5.03
N VAL A 86 3.13 -21.87 4.01
CA VAL A 86 2.49 -22.61 2.91
C VAL A 86 1.71 -23.79 3.46
N ASP A 87 2.29 -24.59 4.34
CA ASP A 87 1.63 -25.74 4.97
C ASP A 87 0.36 -25.32 5.73
N GLY A 88 0.47 -24.27 6.55
CA GLY A 88 -0.67 -23.73 7.30
C GLY A 88 -1.75 -23.12 6.41
N ALA A 89 -1.36 -22.39 5.36
CA ALA A 89 -2.29 -21.82 4.39
C ALA A 89 -3.01 -22.91 3.58
N LEU A 90 -2.28 -23.94 3.15
CA LEU A 90 -2.84 -25.08 2.43
C LEU A 90 -3.85 -25.84 3.30
N ALA A 91 -3.53 -26.09 4.57
CA ALA A 91 -4.45 -26.71 5.51
C ALA A 91 -5.73 -25.89 5.70
N HIS A 92 -5.62 -24.56 5.83
CA HIS A 92 -6.78 -23.66 5.89
C HIS A 92 -7.63 -23.75 4.61
N ILE A 93 -7.00 -23.66 3.43
CA ILE A 93 -7.69 -23.73 2.13
C ILE A 93 -8.47 -25.04 2.00
N LEU A 94 -7.86 -26.18 2.36
CA LEU A 94 -8.52 -27.49 2.28
C LEU A 94 -9.69 -27.62 3.26
N ASN A 95 -9.56 -27.06 4.46
CA ASN A 95 -10.65 -27.04 5.44
C ASN A 95 -11.81 -26.18 4.95
N MET A 96 -11.52 -24.97 4.46
CA MET A 96 -12.53 -24.09 3.88
C MET A 96 -13.16 -24.68 2.63
N SER A 97 -12.39 -25.39 1.80
CA SER A 97 -12.88 -26.06 0.60
C SER A 97 -13.99 -27.07 0.89
N LYS A 98 -13.85 -27.81 1.99
CA LYS A 98 -14.86 -28.75 2.49
C LYS A 98 -16.08 -28.03 3.05
N ALA A 99 -15.86 -27.05 3.94
CA ALA A 99 -16.93 -26.28 4.55
C ALA A 99 -17.79 -25.52 3.52
N LEU A 100 -17.15 -24.88 2.54
CA LEU A 100 -17.83 -24.24 1.42
C LEU A 100 -18.52 -25.27 0.52
N GLY A 101 -17.90 -26.43 0.31
CA GLY A 101 -18.51 -27.52 -0.44
C GLY A 101 -19.87 -27.95 0.10
N GLU A 102 -19.97 -28.09 1.42
CA GLU A 102 -21.22 -28.40 2.12
C GLU A 102 -22.25 -27.28 1.99
N GLN A 103 -21.84 -26.01 2.08
CA GLN A 103 -22.73 -24.86 2.05
C GLN A 103 -23.25 -24.51 0.64
N VAL A 104 -22.39 -24.53 -0.38
CA VAL A 104 -22.69 -23.95 -1.70
C VAL A 104 -22.53 -24.90 -2.88
N SER A 105 -22.02 -26.12 -2.68
CA SER A 105 -21.72 -27.04 -3.79
C SER A 105 -22.16 -28.49 -3.54
N ASN A 106 -23.20 -28.70 -2.73
CA ASN A 106 -23.80 -30.02 -2.42
C ASN A 106 -22.74 -31.08 -2.01
N GLY A 107 -21.80 -30.68 -1.16
CA GLY A 107 -20.73 -31.54 -0.63
C GLY A 107 -19.53 -31.75 -1.55
N LYS A 108 -19.48 -31.14 -2.75
CA LYS A 108 -18.28 -31.17 -3.60
C LYS A 108 -17.26 -30.13 -3.13
N LEU A 109 -15.98 -30.47 -3.19
CA LEU A 109 -14.89 -29.55 -2.83
C LEU A 109 -14.94 -28.27 -3.67
N VAL A 110 -14.86 -27.12 -3.01
CA VAL A 110 -14.76 -25.80 -3.65
C VAL A 110 -13.34 -25.30 -3.50
N LEU A 111 -12.58 -25.30 -4.59
CA LEU A 111 -11.22 -24.75 -4.59
C LEU A 111 -11.24 -23.24 -4.85
N PRO A 112 -10.21 -22.49 -4.42
CA PRO A 112 -10.05 -21.10 -4.82
C PRO A 112 -10.02 -21.00 -6.35
N TYR A 113 -10.69 -20.00 -6.91
CA TYR A 113 -10.62 -19.75 -8.35
C TYR A 113 -9.28 -19.15 -8.78
N VAL A 114 -8.63 -18.41 -7.88
CA VAL A 114 -7.37 -17.71 -8.12
C VAL A 114 -6.61 -17.54 -6.81
N ILE A 115 -5.27 -17.55 -6.88
CA ILE A 115 -4.39 -17.18 -5.76
C ILE A 115 -3.61 -15.93 -6.17
N HIS A 116 -3.71 -14.85 -5.38
CA HIS A 116 -3.08 -13.58 -5.69
C HIS A 116 -1.91 -13.28 -4.74
N GLY A 117 -0.68 -13.45 -5.23
CA GLY A 117 0.54 -13.10 -4.51
C GLY A 117 0.78 -11.58 -4.50
N HIS A 118 1.06 -11.02 -3.33
CA HIS A 118 1.37 -9.60 -3.15
C HIS A 118 2.73 -9.40 -2.49
N TYR A 119 3.67 -8.76 -3.19
CA TYR A 119 5.08 -8.67 -2.79
C TYR A 119 5.83 -10.00 -2.93
N ALA A 120 7.14 -9.98 -2.67
CA ALA A 120 8.06 -11.07 -3.01
C ALA A 120 7.83 -12.37 -2.22
N ASP A 121 7.65 -12.24 -0.90
CA ASP A 121 7.43 -13.37 0.00
C ASP A 121 6.08 -14.06 -0.27
N ALA A 122 5.00 -13.29 -0.40
CA ALA A 122 3.69 -13.85 -0.73
C ALA A 122 3.62 -14.32 -2.19
N GLY A 123 4.44 -13.78 -3.10
CA GLY A 123 4.59 -14.31 -4.45
C GLY A 123 5.17 -15.72 -4.44
N ASP A 124 6.23 -15.96 -3.66
CA ASP A 124 6.84 -17.28 -3.47
C ASP A 124 5.83 -18.27 -2.87
N VAL A 125 5.13 -17.87 -1.80
CA VAL A 125 4.05 -18.66 -1.19
C VAL A 125 2.94 -18.96 -2.19
N ALA A 126 2.49 -17.97 -2.96
CA ALA A 126 1.41 -18.12 -3.94
C ALA A 126 1.81 -19.09 -5.06
N ALA A 127 3.06 -19.08 -5.51
CA ALA A 127 3.57 -20.01 -6.52
C ALA A 127 3.48 -21.46 -6.03
N LEU A 128 3.90 -21.71 -4.78
CA LEU A 128 3.82 -23.04 -4.17
C LEU A 128 2.38 -23.51 -3.99
N LEU A 129 1.49 -22.65 -3.47
CA LEU A 129 0.07 -22.98 -3.30
C LEU A 129 -0.64 -23.20 -4.64
N SER A 130 -0.34 -22.37 -5.65
CA SER A 130 -0.88 -22.49 -7.02
C SER A 130 -0.50 -23.84 -7.62
N GLY A 131 0.78 -24.22 -7.54
CA GLY A 131 1.26 -25.51 -8.04
C GLY A 131 0.62 -26.69 -7.31
N ALA A 132 0.50 -26.63 -5.98
CA ALA A 132 -0.08 -27.69 -5.17
C ALA A 132 -1.59 -27.89 -5.41
N LEU A 133 -2.33 -26.80 -5.63
CA LEU A 133 -3.78 -26.82 -5.82
C LEU A 133 -4.21 -26.86 -7.29
N ASN A 134 -3.27 -26.68 -8.22
CA ASN A 134 -3.53 -26.49 -9.65
C ASN A 134 -4.55 -25.36 -9.91
N VAL A 135 -4.33 -24.23 -9.23
CA VAL A 135 -5.17 -23.02 -9.30
C VAL A 135 -4.36 -21.89 -9.95
N PRO A 136 -4.93 -21.08 -10.86
CA PRO A 136 -4.23 -19.95 -11.47
C PRO A 136 -3.64 -18.97 -10.45
N MET A 137 -2.40 -18.53 -10.71
CA MET A 137 -1.73 -17.51 -9.91
C MET A 137 -1.77 -16.13 -10.57
N VAL A 138 -2.06 -15.11 -9.77
CA VAL A 138 -1.89 -13.69 -10.12
C VAL A 138 -0.82 -13.09 -9.21
N LEU A 139 -0.01 -12.17 -9.73
CA LEU A 139 1.05 -11.50 -8.97
C LEU A 139 0.90 -9.97 -9.02
N THR A 140 1.14 -9.30 -7.89
CA THR A 140 1.39 -7.86 -7.82
C THR A 140 2.64 -7.57 -6.99
N GLY A 141 3.66 -6.98 -7.62
CA GLY A 141 4.96 -6.79 -6.98
C GLY A 141 4.99 -5.73 -5.89
N HIS A 142 4.28 -4.60 -6.07
CA HIS A 142 4.32 -3.37 -5.24
C HIS A 142 5.67 -2.65 -5.17
N SER A 143 6.75 -3.40 -4.97
CA SER A 143 8.14 -2.96 -5.02
C SER A 143 8.99 -4.15 -5.41
N LEU A 144 9.96 -3.95 -6.30
CA LEU A 144 10.80 -5.02 -6.83
C LEU A 144 12.23 -4.98 -6.25
N GLY A 145 12.81 -6.16 -6.04
CA GLY A 145 14.15 -6.37 -5.51
C GLY A 145 15.25 -5.80 -6.42
N ARG A 146 15.21 -6.03 -7.73
CA ARG A 146 16.24 -5.53 -8.67
C ARG A 146 16.31 -4.00 -8.69
N ASN A 147 15.17 -3.31 -8.76
CA ASN A 147 15.13 -1.83 -8.67
C ASN A 147 15.63 -1.33 -7.32
N LYS A 148 15.27 -2.03 -6.23
CA LYS A 148 15.73 -1.67 -4.89
C LYS A 148 17.25 -1.82 -4.75
N LEU A 149 17.82 -2.89 -5.31
CA LEU A 149 19.26 -3.12 -5.34
C LEU A 149 19.98 -2.01 -6.12
N GLU A 150 19.52 -1.71 -7.34
CA GLU A 150 20.10 -0.67 -8.18
C GLU A 150 20.10 0.70 -7.48
N GLN A 151 18.99 1.05 -6.82
CA GLN A 151 18.88 2.30 -6.05
C GLN A 151 19.86 2.37 -4.88
N ILE A 152 20.05 1.28 -4.12
CA ILE A 152 20.99 1.29 -2.98
C ILE A 152 22.44 1.33 -3.50
N MET A 153 22.76 0.56 -4.55
CA MET A 153 24.07 0.56 -5.18
C MET A 153 24.46 1.96 -5.68
N LYS A 154 23.52 2.69 -6.30
CA LYS A 154 23.72 4.09 -6.75
C LYS A 154 24.06 5.06 -5.62
N GLN A 155 23.65 4.77 -4.37
CA GLN A 155 24.01 5.61 -3.23
C GLN A 155 25.47 5.42 -2.79
N GLY A 156 26.12 4.32 -3.18
CA GLY A 156 27.53 4.04 -2.90
C GLY A 156 27.88 3.89 -1.41
N ARG A 157 26.89 3.68 -0.53
CA ARG A 157 27.10 3.61 0.93
C ARG A 157 27.39 2.21 1.46
N MET A 158 27.05 1.17 0.70
CA MET A 158 27.15 -0.23 1.10
C MET A 158 27.64 -1.05 -0.08
N SER A 159 28.46 -2.07 0.18
CA SER A 159 28.81 -3.08 -0.83
C SER A 159 27.62 -3.97 -1.16
N LYS A 160 27.68 -4.71 -2.27
CA LYS A 160 26.63 -5.65 -2.67
C LYS A 160 26.39 -6.72 -1.61
N GLU A 161 27.47 -7.20 -0.98
CA GLU A 161 27.45 -8.21 0.08
C GLU A 161 26.80 -7.68 1.36
N GLU A 162 27.08 -6.44 1.74
CA GLU A 162 26.45 -5.78 2.89
C GLU A 162 24.95 -5.56 2.66
N ILE A 163 24.57 -5.17 1.43
CA ILE A 163 23.17 -5.02 1.04
C ILE A 163 22.46 -6.36 1.13
N ASP A 164 23.05 -7.43 0.61
CA ASP A 164 22.43 -8.75 0.66
C ASP A 164 22.34 -9.29 2.09
N SER A 165 23.38 -9.12 2.90
CA SER A 165 23.34 -9.50 4.32
C SER A 165 22.19 -8.82 5.07
N THR A 166 22.00 -7.53 4.84
CA THR A 166 21.01 -6.69 5.52
C THR A 166 19.59 -6.91 5.02
N TYR A 167 19.41 -6.93 3.69
CA TYR A 167 18.08 -6.91 3.06
C TYR A 167 17.64 -8.25 2.49
N LYS A 168 18.52 -9.27 2.52
CA LYS A 168 18.32 -10.56 1.86
C LYS A 168 17.88 -10.36 0.40
N ILE A 169 18.54 -9.43 -0.29
CA ILE A 169 18.09 -8.91 -1.57
C ILE A 169 18.16 -9.98 -2.67
N MET A 170 19.15 -10.86 -2.60
CA MET A 170 19.30 -11.96 -3.56
C MET A 170 18.18 -12.99 -3.37
N ARG A 171 17.89 -13.38 -2.13
CA ARG A 171 16.77 -14.30 -1.82
C ARG A 171 15.42 -13.70 -2.23
N ARG A 172 15.26 -12.39 -2.08
CA ARG A 172 14.08 -11.67 -2.54
C ARG A 172 13.94 -11.70 -4.06
N ILE A 173 15.01 -11.40 -4.80
CA ILE A 173 15.00 -11.42 -6.27
C ILE A 173 14.69 -12.83 -6.76
N GLU A 174 15.26 -13.86 -6.14
CA GLU A 174 14.95 -15.26 -6.43
C GLU A 174 13.45 -15.57 -6.24
N GLY A 175 12.86 -15.16 -5.10
CA GLY A 175 11.42 -15.34 -4.86
C GLY A 175 10.55 -14.60 -5.86
N GLU A 176 10.97 -13.41 -6.31
CA GLU A 176 10.28 -12.64 -7.35
C GLU A 176 10.38 -13.31 -8.73
N GLU A 177 11.52 -13.89 -9.11
CA GLU A 177 11.69 -14.65 -10.36
C GLU A 177 10.82 -15.91 -10.37
N LEU A 178 10.79 -16.66 -9.26
CA LEU A 178 9.93 -17.84 -9.11
C LEU A 178 8.44 -17.48 -9.20
N ALA A 179 8.04 -16.40 -8.53
CA ALA A 179 6.66 -15.90 -8.60
C ALA A 179 6.28 -15.44 -10.00
N LEU A 180 7.23 -14.84 -10.74
CA LEU A 180 7.03 -14.37 -12.10
C LEU A 180 6.85 -15.52 -13.09
N ASP A 181 7.60 -16.60 -12.92
CA ASP A 181 7.49 -17.82 -13.73
C ASP A 181 6.16 -18.55 -13.50
N ALA A 182 5.70 -18.62 -12.25
CA ALA A 182 4.44 -19.26 -11.87
C ALA A 182 3.18 -18.46 -12.20
N ALA A 183 3.28 -17.12 -12.31
CA ALA A 183 2.12 -16.26 -12.50
C ALA A 183 1.52 -16.37 -13.91
N GLU A 184 0.20 -16.51 -14.00
CA GLU A 184 -0.50 -16.38 -15.29
C GLU A 184 -0.67 -14.91 -15.70
N LEU A 185 -0.82 -14.05 -14.70
CA LEU A 185 -1.10 -12.63 -14.84
C LEU A 185 -0.30 -11.85 -13.79
N VAL A 186 0.35 -10.77 -14.24
CA VAL A 186 1.00 -9.81 -13.36
C VAL A 186 0.27 -8.48 -13.48
N ILE A 187 -0.26 -8.00 -12.35
CA ILE A 187 -0.95 -6.71 -12.25
C ILE A 187 0.03 -5.67 -11.74
N THR A 188 0.12 -4.57 -12.48
CA THR A 188 0.98 -3.41 -12.20
C THR A 188 0.16 -2.14 -12.09
N SER A 189 0.67 -1.15 -11.36
CA SER A 189 -0.04 0.14 -11.21
C SER A 189 0.16 1.05 -12.41
N THR A 190 1.29 0.91 -13.13
CA THR A 190 1.66 1.78 -14.25
C THR A 190 2.34 0.99 -15.37
N ARG A 191 2.35 1.55 -16.58
CA ARG A 191 3.13 0.99 -17.69
C ARG A 191 4.64 1.03 -17.43
N GLN A 192 5.12 2.07 -16.74
CA GLN A 192 6.53 2.23 -16.38
C GLN A 192 7.03 1.08 -15.50
N GLU A 193 6.18 0.57 -14.60
CA GLU A 193 6.49 -0.62 -13.79
C GLU A 193 6.75 -1.86 -14.66
N ILE A 194 5.98 -2.06 -15.73
CA ILE A 194 6.18 -3.19 -16.66
C ILE A 194 7.51 -3.04 -17.41
N ASP A 195 7.72 -1.88 -18.03
CA ASP A 195 8.81 -1.70 -18.99
C ASP A 195 10.17 -1.50 -18.30
N GLU A 196 10.23 -0.79 -17.16
CA GLU A 196 11.48 -0.40 -16.50
C GLU A 196 11.79 -1.17 -15.20
N GLN A 197 10.79 -1.80 -14.58
CA GLN A 197 10.99 -2.53 -13.33
C GLN A 197 10.96 -4.04 -13.57
N TRP A 198 9.84 -4.57 -14.07
CA TRP A 198 9.75 -5.97 -14.46
C TRP A 198 10.66 -6.32 -15.63
N GLY A 199 10.92 -5.37 -16.54
CA GLY A 199 11.90 -5.52 -17.62
C GLY A 199 13.35 -5.75 -17.17
N LEU A 200 13.65 -5.63 -15.86
CA LEU A 200 14.96 -5.99 -15.31
C LEU A 200 15.08 -7.47 -14.98
N TYR A 201 14.00 -8.25 -14.95
CA TYR A 201 13.97 -9.65 -14.52
C TYR A 201 14.26 -10.59 -15.68
N ASP A 202 14.87 -11.74 -15.38
CA ASP A 202 15.29 -12.67 -16.43
C ASP A 202 14.10 -13.52 -16.94
N GLY A 203 13.12 -13.79 -16.05
CA GLY A 203 11.88 -14.51 -16.39
C GLY A 203 10.90 -13.73 -17.27
N PHE A 204 11.19 -12.47 -17.63
CA PHE A 204 10.27 -11.64 -18.40
C PHE A 204 10.96 -10.75 -19.43
N ASP A 205 10.50 -10.85 -20.67
CA ASP A 205 10.88 -9.93 -21.75
C ASP A 205 9.62 -9.41 -22.45
N VAL A 206 9.48 -8.08 -22.49
CA VAL A 206 8.30 -7.39 -23.03
C VAL A 206 8.05 -7.72 -24.52
N LYS A 207 9.11 -7.93 -25.30
CA LYS A 207 8.98 -8.24 -26.74
C LYS A 207 8.58 -9.69 -26.93
N LEU A 208 9.23 -10.61 -26.20
CA LEU A 208 8.95 -12.04 -26.27
C LEU A 208 7.53 -12.33 -25.79
N GLU A 209 7.09 -11.72 -24.68
CA GLU A 209 5.74 -11.88 -24.17
C GLU A 209 4.67 -11.50 -25.22
N LYS A 210 4.86 -10.37 -25.92
CA LYS A 210 3.95 -9.94 -27.01
C LYS A 210 3.88 -10.95 -28.14
N VAL A 211 5.02 -11.54 -28.52
CA VAL A 211 5.10 -12.58 -29.55
C VAL A 211 4.40 -13.85 -29.10
N LEU A 212 4.68 -14.34 -27.88
CA LEU A 212 4.04 -15.53 -27.31
C LEU A 212 2.52 -15.36 -27.24
N ARG A 213 2.07 -14.18 -26.79
CA ARG A 213 0.64 -13.83 -26.74
C ARG A 213 -0.02 -13.83 -28.12
N ALA A 214 0.65 -13.26 -29.12
CA ALA A 214 0.14 -13.25 -30.49
C ALA A 214 0.06 -14.65 -31.10
N ARG A 215 1.03 -15.53 -30.80
CA ARG A 215 1.02 -16.94 -31.23
C ARG A 215 -0.10 -17.73 -30.56
N ALA A 216 -0.26 -17.60 -29.25
CA ALA A 216 -1.31 -18.27 -28.48
C ALA A 216 -2.71 -17.91 -29.01
N ARG A 217 -2.98 -16.62 -29.29
CA ARG A 217 -4.26 -16.19 -29.89
C ARG A 217 -4.54 -16.78 -31.27
N ARG A 218 -3.50 -17.12 -32.03
CA ARG A 218 -3.60 -17.72 -33.37
C ARG A 218 -3.60 -19.25 -33.33
N GLY A 219 -3.61 -19.85 -32.14
CA GLY A 219 -3.49 -21.32 -31.99
C GLY A 219 -2.14 -21.87 -32.43
N VAL A 220 -1.10 -21.03 -32.51
CA VAL A 220 0.23 -21.43 -32.93
C VAL A 220 1.05 -21.84 -31.70
N SER A 221 1.70 -23.00 -31.75
CA SER A 221 2.53 -23.52 -30.66
C SER A 221 3.59 -22.49 -30.20
N CYS A 222 3.73 -22.35 -28.89
CA CYS A 222 4.77 -21.55 -28.24
C CYS A 222 6.02 -22.37 -27.88
N HIS A 223 6.12 -23.64 -28.31
CA HIS A 223 7.23 -24.56 -28.00
C HIS A 223 7.48 -24.71 -26.49
N GLY A 224 6.40 -24.77 -25.70
CA GLY A 224 6.49 -24.87 -24.24
C GLY A 224 6.94 -23.59 -23.53
N ARG A 225 7.18 -22.48 -24.26
CA ARG A 225 7.51 -21.19 -23.64
C ARG A 225 6.25 -20.50 -23.17
N PHE A 226 6.32 -19.99 -21.95
CA PHE A 226 5.27 -19.23 -21.30
C PHE A 226 5.87 -17.96 -20.72
N MET A 227 5.07 -16.89 -20.67
CA MET A 227 5.38 -15.67 -19.94
C MET A 227 4.08 -15.11 -19.36
N PRO A 228 4.12 -14.55 -18.15
CA PRO A 228 2.95 -13.95 -17.53
C PRO A 228 2.39 -12.82 -18.41
N ARG A 229 1.06 -12.73 -18.47
CA ARG A 229 0.42 -11.57 -19.09
C ARG A 229 0.59 -10.37 -18.16
N MET A 230 1.24 -9.30 -18.64
CA MET A 230 1.32 -8.04 -17.90
C MET A 230 0.08 -7.16 -18.15
N VAL A 231 -0.57 -6.68 -17.09
CA VAL A 231 -1.72 -5.77 -17.17
C VAL A 231 -1.54 -4.59 -16.22
N VAL A 232 -1.86 -3.40 -16.70
CA VAL A 232 -1.92 -2.19 -15.88
C VAL A 232 -3.33 -2.07 -15.33
N ILE A 233 -3.49 -2.23 -14.02
CA ILE A 233 -4.73 -1.98 -13.28
C ILE A 233 -4.38 -1.03 -12.15
N PRO A 234 -4.50 0.30 -12.36
CA PRO A 234 -4.15 1.27 -11.34
C PRO A 234 -5.05 1.11 -10.11
N PRO A 235 -4.51 1.21 -8.88
CA PRO A 235 -5.34 1.27 -7.68
C PRO A 235 -6.29 2.47 -7.71
N GLY A 236 -7.46 2.28 -7.10
CA GLY A 236 -8.36 3.37 -6.74
C GLY A 236 -8.08 3.93 -5.34
N MET A 237 -8.94 4.85 -4.92
CA MET A 237 -9.06 5.28 -3.52
C MET A 237 -10.47 4.98 -3.04
N ASP A 238 -10.60 4.63 -1.77
CA ASP A 238 -11.91 4.63 -1.11
C ASP A 238 -12.40 6.08 -0.92
N PHE A 239 -13.50 6.42 -1.58
CA PHE A 239 -14.13 7.74 -1.53
C PHE A 239 -15.19 7.85 -0.43
N SER A 240 -15.45 6.81 0.36
CA SER A 240 -16.46 6.82 1.44
C SER A 240 -16.27 7.98 2.44
N SER A 241 -15.03 8.41 2.64
CA SER A 241 -14.66 9.52 3.54
C SER A 241 -14.50 10.87 2.83
N VAL A 242 -14.57 10.90 1.50
CA VAL A 242 -14.40 12.12 0.70
C VAL A 242 -15.78 12.67 0.33
N VAL A 243 -16.30 13.59 1.14
CA VAL A 243 -17.50 14.36 0.77
C VAL A 243 -17.11 15.32 -0.36
N VAL A 244 -17.49 15.01 -1.59
CA VAL A 244 -17.35 15.97 -2.70
C VAL A 244 -18.43 17.02 -2.51
N PRO A 245 -18.09 18.32 -2.31
CA PRO A 245 -19.10 19.37 -2.36
C PRO A 245 -19.72 19.34 -3.75
N GLU A 246 -21.04 19.28 -3.87
CA GLU A 246 -21.69 19.47 -5.17
C GLU A 246 -21.26 20.85 -5.70
N ASP A 247 -20.62 20.86 -6.87
CA ASP A 247 -20.35 22.08 -7.63
C ASP A 247 -21.71 22.67 -7.99
N THR A 248 -22.19 23.60 -7.16
CA THR A 248 -23.26 24.53 -7.53
C THR A 248 -22.68 25.51 -8.53
N SER A 249 -22.51 25.04 -9.76
CA SER A 249 -22.29 25.89 -10.93
C SER A 249 -23.65 26.47 -11.33
N ASP A 250 -23.85 27.74 -10.99
CA ASP A 250 -24.33 28.80 -11.89
C ASP A 250 -25.00 29.90 -11.06
N GLY A 251 -24.30 31.01 -10.87
CA GLY A 251 -24.81 32.17 -10.15
C GLY A 251 -23.72 33.17 -9.86
N ASP A 252 -23.47 34.03 -10.85
CA ASP A 252 -22.92 35.37 -10.67
C ASP A 252 -23.48 36.01 -9.39
N ASP A 253 -22.58 36.38 -8.47
CA ASP A 253 -22.68 37.60 -7.67
C ASP A 253 -21.50 37.68 -6.71
N GLY A 254 -20.70 38.73 -6.86
CA GLY A 254 -19.65 39.12 -5.93
C GLY A 254 -20.21 39.44 -4.55
N LYS A 255 -20.42 38.42 -3.73
CA LYS A 255 -20.64 38.57 -2.30
C LYS A 255 -19.33 38.35 -1.56
N ASP A 256 -18.91 39.41 -0.88
CA ASP A 256 -17.88 39.39 0.14
C ASP A 256 -17.96 38.10 0.95
N PHE A 257 -16.86 37.35 0.93
CA PHE A 257 -16.71 36.09 1.64
C PHE A 257 -16.70 36.37 3.14
N GLU A 258 -17.90 36.48 3.72
CA GLU A 258 -18.07 36.41 5.17
C GLU A 258 -17.48 35.09 5.64
N ILE A 259 -16.38 35.21 6.39
CA ILE A 259 -15.77 34.13 7.15
C ILE A 259 -16.89 33.48 7.94
N ALA A 260 -17.24 32.25 7.54
CA ALA A 260 -18.17 31.42 8.29
C ALA A 260 -17.82 31.50 9.77
N SER A 261 -18.82 31.77 10.61
CA SER A 261 -18.73 31.84 12.06
C SER A 261 -17.61 30.94 12.61
N PRO A 262 -16.70 31.42 13.49
CA PRO A 262 -15.55 30.68 14.02
C PRO A 262 -15.88 29.32 14.68
N ARG A 263 -17.16 28.99 14.85
CA ARG A 263 -17.68 27.74 15.42
C ARG A 263 -17.88 26.60 14.42
N SER A 264 -17.66 26.78 13.12
CA SER A 264 -17.92 25.73 12.11
C SER A 264 -16.70 25.22 11.32
N LEU A 265 -15.48 25.66 11.67
CA LEU A 265 -14.28 25.20 10.97
C LEU A 265 -13.87 23.79 11.47
N PRO A 266 -13.45 22.88 10.58
CA PRO A 266 -12.91 21.60 11.00
C PRO A 266 -11.77 21.78 12.01
N PRO A 267 -11.70 21.00 13.11
CA PRO A 267 -10.67 21.18 14.15
C PRO A 267 -9.24 21.15 13.60
N ILE A 268 -8.99 20.33 12.58
CA ILE A 268 -7.68 20.24 11.93
C ILE A 268 -7.26 21.56 11.25
N TRP A 269 -8.19 22.39 10.81
CA TRP A 269 -7.85 23.70 10.23
C TRP A 269 -7.28 24.63 11.29
N ALA A 270 -7.86 24.65 12.50
CA ALA A 270 -7.32 25.43 13.61
C ALA A 270 -5.91 24.95 14.00
N GLU A 271 -5.68 23.63 14.02
CA GLU A 271 -4.36 23.04 14.27
C GLU A 271 -3.31 23.42 13.23
N VAL A 272 -3.71 23.66 11.97
CA VAL A 272 -2.81 24.14 10.92
C VAL A 272 -2.61 25.66 11.05
N MET A 273 -3.69 26.42 11.17
CA MET A 273 -3.68 27.88 11.15
C MET A 273 -2.92 28.49 12.33
N ARG A 274 -2.87 27.83 13.50
CA ARG A 274 -2.12 28.31 14.67
C ARG A 274 -0.61 28.50 14.44
N PHE A 275 -0.05 27.89 13.39
CA PHE A 275 1.35 28.05 13.03
C PHE A 275 1.62 29.25 12.12
N LEU A 276 0.58 29.84 11.52
CA LEU A 276 0.69 30.77 10.40
C LEU A 276 0.39 32.19 10.86
N THR A 277 1.28 33.13 10.54
CA THR A 277 1.06 34.57 10.81
C THR A 277 -0.01 35.13 9.88
N ASN A 278 0.02 34.75 8.60
CA ASN A 278 -1.01 35.08 7.65
C ASN A 278 -1.58 33.78 7.04
N PRO A 279 -2.65 33.21 7.62
CA PRO A 279 -3.25 31.99 7.10
C PRO A 279 -3.91 32.19 5.72
N HIS A 280 -4.16 33.44 5.28
CA HIS A 280 -4.80 33.74 3.99
C HIS A 280 -3.91 33.54 2.76
N LYS A 281 -2.59 33.34 2.93
CA LYS A 281 -1.72 33.03 1.80
C LYS A 281 -2.05 31.64 1.21
N PRO A 282 -1.89 31.46 -0.10
CA PRO A 282 -1.87 30.14 -0.73
C PRO A 282 -0.98 29.14 0.01
N MET A 283 -1.37 27.87 -0.03
CA MET A 283 -0.71 26.82 0.75
C MET A 283 -0.06 25.76 -0.14
N ILE A 284 1.22 25.51 0.08
CA ILE A 284 1.94 24.36 -0.47
C ILE A 284 1.78 23.20 0.50
N LEU A 285 1.10 22.12 0.10
CA LEU A 285 0.85 20.97 0.96
C LEU A 285 1.80 19.80 0.67
N ALA A 286 2.44 19.29 1.72
CA ALA A 286 3.08 17.97 1.72
C ALA A 286 2.48 17.10 2.83
N LEU A 287 1.81 16.01 2.45
CA LEU A 287 1.22 15.04 3.36
C LEU A 287 1.90 13.68 3.16
N SER A 288 2.79 13.31 4.07
CA SER A 288 3.48 12.02 4.03
C SER A 288 4.19 11.72 5.35
N ARG A 289 4.49 10.46 5.63
CA ARG A 289 5.35 10.11 6.78
C ARG A 289 6.74 10.77 6.62
N PRO A 290 7.44 11.11 7.72
CA PRO A 290 8.79 11.69 7.68
C PRO A 290 9.85 10.61 7.35
N ASP A 291 9.64 9.87 6.27
CA ASP A 291 10.56 8.85 5.79
C ASP A 291 11.61 9.51 4.87
N PRO A 292 12.91 9.14 4.96
CA PRO A 292 13.96 9.71 4.12
C PRO A 292 13.67 9.68 2.61
N LYS A 293 12.94 8.68 2.12
CA LYS A 293 12.58 8.55 0.70
C LYS A 293 11.58 9.59 0.22
N LYS A 294 10.81 10.19 1.13
CA LYS A 294 9.84 11.26 0.81
C LYS A 294 10.51 12.60 0.58
N ASN A 295 11.78 12.73 0.96
CA ASN A 295 12.62 13.89 0.67
C ASN A 295 12.04 15.24 1.14
N ILE A 296 11.29 15.23 2.25
CA ILE A 296 10.64 16.42 2.83
C ILE A 296 11.68 17.50 3.19
N THR A 297 12.87 17.09 3.64
CA THR A 297 13.96 18.01 3.99
C THR A 297 14.39 18.89 2.81
N THR A 298 14.42 18.34 1.60
CA THR A 298 14.74 19.11 0.39
C THR A 298 13.64 20.10 0.04
N LEU A 299 12.37 19.74 0.24
CA LEU A 299 11.25 20.67 0.05
C LEU A 299 11.35 21.87 0.99
N VAL A 300 11.60 21.61 2.29
CA VAL A 300 11.77 22.69 3.29
C VAL A 300 12.96 23.58 2.96
N LYS A 301 14.07 22.98 2.52
CA LYS A 301 15.25 23.72 2.08
C LYS A 301 14.94 24.62 0.88
N ALA A 302 14.30 24.09 -0.16
CA ALA A 302 13.94 24.84 -1.36
C ALA A 302 12.97 25.99 -1.04
N PHE A 303 11.99 25.76 -0.17
CA PHE A 303 11.09 26.80 0.31
C PHE A 303 11.83 27.88 1.12
N GLY A 304 12.73 27.48 2.02
CA GLY A 304 13.53 28.39 2.83
C GLY A 304 14.47 29.29 2.03
N GLU A 305 15.07 28.75 0.96
CA GLU A 305 15.98 29.47 0.08
C GLU A 305 15.26 30.43 -0.88
N CYS A 306 13.98 30.19 -1.19
CA CYS A 306 13.21 31.00 -2.12
C CYS A 306 12.38 32.09 -1.42
N ARG A 307 12.98 33.27 -1.20
CA ARG A 307 12.29 34.42 -0.58
C ARG A 307 10.96 34.80 -1.28
N PRO A 308 10.89 34.93 -2.63
CA PRO A 308 9.62 35.25 -3.29
C PRO A 308 8.51 34.24 -2.99
N LEU A 309 8.85 32.94 -2.88
CA LEU A 309 7.89 31.90 -2.58
C LEU A 309 7.34 32.01 -1.14
N ARG A 310 8.19 32.37 -0.17
CA ARG A 310 7.76 32.60 1.23
C ARG A 310 6.88 33.83 1.40
N GLU A 311 7.12 34.85 0.59
CA GLU A 311 6.27 36.04 0.58
C GLU A 311 4.87 35.69 0.04
N LEU A 312 4.80 34.82 -0.98
CA LEU A 312 3.56 34.45 -1.65
C LEU A 312 2.76 33.32 -0.99
N ALA A 313 3.41 32.36 -0.33
CA ALA A 313 2.74 31.14 0.12
C ALA A 313 3.22 30.65 1.50
N ASN A 314 2.35 29.88 2.16
CA ASN A 314 2.67 29.09 3.35
C ASN A 314 3.02 27.65 2.97
N LEU A 315 3.81 26.96 3.79
CA LEU A 315 4.15 25.55 3.61
C LEU A 315 3.52 24.69 4.71
N ILE A 316 2.69 23.72 4.34
CA ILE A 316 1.97 22.84 5.27
C ILE A 316 2.56 21.43 5.19
N LEU A 317 3.10 20.95 6.30
CA LEU A 317 3.80 19.68 6.43
C LEU A 317 3.05 18.74 7.38
N ILE A 318 2.23 17.85 6.83
CA ILE A 318 1.53 16.81 7.59
C ILE A 318 2.40 15.55 7.63
N MET A 319 3.17 15.41 8.71
CA MET A 319 4.29 14.45 8.83
C MET A 319 4.00 13.28 9.78
N GLY A 320 2.87 12.60 9.60
CA GLY A 320 2.46 11.52 10.51
C GLY A 320 2.08 12.03 11.91
N ASN A 321 1.84 11.10 12.83
CA ASN A 321 1.48 11.41 14.21
C ASN A 321 2.70 11.22 15.12
N ARG A 322 2.87 12.11 16.11
CA ARG A 322 3.95 12.03 17.09
C ARG A 322 3.54 12.62 18.45
N ASP A 323 3.92 11.96 19.52
CA ASP A 323 3.87 12.51 20.88
C ASP A 323 5.27 13.01 21.28
N ASP A 324 6.27 12.14 21.22
CA ASP A 324 7.68 12.46 21.40
C ASP A 324 8.49 12.11 20.13
N ILE A 325 9.50 12.92 19.80
CA ILE A 325 10.43 12.65 18.69
C ILE A 325 11.38 11.52 19.07
N ASP A 326 11.76 11.41 20.35
CA ASP A 326 12.73 10.43 20.83
C ASP A 326 12.16 8.99 20.84
N GLU A 327 10.83 8.86 20.87
CA GLU A 327 10.12 7.57 20.77
C GLU A 327 9.90 7.11 19.31
N MET A 328 10.21 7.97 18.33
CA MET A 328 10.05 7.62 16.92
C MET A 328 11.17 6.68 16.44
N SER A 329 10.94 6.00 15.32
CA SER A 329 12.02 5.25 14.67
C SER A 329 13.17 6.19 14.30
N ALA A 330 14.42 5.73 14.46
CA ALA A 330 15.62 6.56 14.26
C ALA A 330 15.64 7.29 12.90
N GLY A 331 15.15 6.65 11.83
CA GLY A 331 15.02 7.28 10.51
C GLY A 331 14.00 8.41 10.48
N ASN A 332 12.82 8.20 11.06
CA ASN A 332 11.76 9.22 11.11
C ASN A 332 12.12 10.39 12.03
N ALA A 333 12.69 10.08 13.20
CA ALA A 333 13.20 11.06 14.16
C ALA A 333 14.25 11.97 13.51
N SER A 334 15.22 11.37 12.79
CA SER A 334 16.27 12.11 12.10
C SER A 334 15.73 13.07 11.03
N VAL A 335 14.77 12.64 10.22
CA VAL A 335 14.12 13.50 9.21
C VAL A 335 13.39 14.66 9.88
N LEU A 336 12.58 14.39 10.90
CA LEU A 336 11.81 15.41 11.60
C LEU A 336 12.72 16.43 12.30
N THR A 337 13.75 15.96 13.01
CA THR A 337 14.77 16.81 13.63
C THR A 337 15.47 17.70 12.59
N THR A 338 15.75 17.15 11.40
CA THR A 338 16.32 17.93 10.30
C THR A 338 15.35 18.99 9.80
N VAL A 339 14.06 18.66 9.66
CA VAL A 339 13.02 19.64 9.28
C VAL A 339 12.95 20.79 10.30
N LEU A 340 12.95 20.49 11.60
CA LEU A 340 12.93 21.52 12.65
C LEU A 340 14.18 22.42 12.60
N LYS A 341 15.36 21.83 12.40
CA LYS A 341 16.61 22.59 12.21
C LYS A 341 16.56 23.49 10.97
N LEU A 342 15.91 23.06 9.88
CA LEU A 342 15.76 23.88 8.67
C LEU A 342 14.76 25.02 8.87
N ILE A 343 13.64 24.76 9.57
CA ILE A 343 12.66 25.79 9.95
C ILE A 343 13.36 26.89 10.76
N ASP A 344 14.16 26.50 11.74
CA ASP A 344 14.95 27.42 12.55
C ASP A 344 15.99 28.18 11.71
N LYS A 345 16.81 27.45 10.94
CA LYS A 345 17.88 28.03 10.10
C LYS A 345 17.38 29.10 9.13
N TYR A 346 16.21 28.91 8.51
CA TYR A 346 15.66 29.83 7.51
C TYR A 346 14.63 30.81 8.10
N ASP A 347 14.44 30.83 9.42
CA ASP A 347 13.46 31.65 10.14
C ASP A 347 12.04 31.53 9.53
N LEU A 348 11.54 30.29 9.48
CA LEU A 348 10.27 29.97 8.82
C LEU A 348 9.05 29.98 9.76
N TYR A 349 9.23 30.48 10.98
CA TYR A 349 8.15 30.64 11.94
C TYR A 349 7.06 31.56 11.36
N GLY A 350 5.78 31.21 11.56
CA GLY A 350 4.67 31.95 10.96
C GLY A 350 4.40 31.64 9.48
N SER A 351 5.26 30.86 8.82
CA SER A 351 5.15 30.54 7.39
C SER A 351 5.06 29.03 7.10
N VAL A 352 5.37 28.19 8.10
CA VAL A 352 5.34 26.73 7.99
C VAL A 352 4.47 26.13 9.10
N ALA A 353 3.52 25.27 8.73
CA ALA A 353 2.69 24.51 9.67
C ALA A 353 3.10 23.04 9.70
N PHE A 354 3.19 22.45 10.90
CA PHE A 354 3.62 21.05 11.09
C PHE A 354 2.93 20.41 12.30
N PRO A 355 1.59 20.25 12.25
CA PRO A 355 0.79 19.71 13.36
C PRO A 355 1.31 18.35 13.84
N LYS A 356 1.09 18.05 15.13
CA LYS A 356 1.55 16.79 15.75
C LYS A 356 0.67 15.60 15.44
N HIS A 357 -0.63 15.83 15.25
CA HIS A 357 -1.62 14.78 15.05
C HIS A 357 -2.60 15.14 13.94
N HIS A 358 -3.08 14.12 13.26
CA HIS A 358 -4.23 14.14 12.38
C HIS A 358 -4.90 12.76 12.40
N LYS A 359 -6.19 12.73 12.08
CA LYS A 359 -6.97 11.51 11.84
C LYS A 359 -7.08 11.26 10.34
N GLN A 360 -7.40 10.02 9.95
CA GLN A 360 -7.68 9.69 8.56
C GLN A 360 -8.87 10.50 8.01
N SER A 361 -9.87 10.78 8.85
CA SER A 361 -11.03 11.64 8.53
C SER A 361 -10.66 13.10 8.27
N ASP A 362 -9.49 13.55 8.74
CA ASP A 362 -9.05 14.94 8.58
C ASP A 362 -8.38 15.17 7.22
N VAL A 363 -7.95 14.10 6.54
CA VAL A 363 -7.21 14.20 5.27
C VAL A 363 -8.01 14.95 4.19
N PRO A 364 -9.30 14.64 3.94
CA PRO A 364 -10.10 15.42 2.99
C PRO A 364 -10.18 16.91 3.36
N GLU A 365 -10.32 17.23 4.65
CA GLU A 365 -10.38 18.61 5.13
C GLU A 365 -9.06 19.35 4.93
N ILE A 366 -7.92 18.68 5.10
CA ILE A 366 -6.60 19.26 4.82
C ILE A 366 -6.47 19.61 3.33
N TYR A 367 -6.92 18.73 2.43
CA TYR A 367 -6.96 19.03 0.99
C TYR A 367 -7.94 20.16 0.65
N ARG A 368 -9.10 20.24 1.32
CA ARG A 368 -10.04 21.35 1.11
C ARG A 368 -9.47 22.68 1.59
N LEU A 369 -8.76 22.69 2.73
CA LEU A 369 -8.08 23.88 3.24
C LEU A 369 -7.11 24.45 2.20
N THR A 370 -6.32 23.59 1.57
CA THR A 370 -5.34 24.04 0.56
C THR A 370 -5.96 24.36 -0.78
N GLY A 371 -7.09 23.74 -1.14
CA GLY A 371 -7.81 24.01 -2.39
C GLY A 371 -8.67 25.28 -2.38
N LYS A 372 -9.17 25.72 -1.20
CA LYS A 372 -10.03 26.91 -1.05
C LYS A 372 -9.28 28.24 -1.10
N MET A 373 -7.99 28.22 -0.83
CA MET A 373 -7.16 29.43 -0.69
C MET A 373 -6.44 29.69 -2.02
N LYS A 374 -7.20 30.16 -3.01
CA LYS A 374 -6.69 30.53 -4.34
C LYS A 374 -6.42 32.02 -4.45
#